data_AF-A0A8C9UYB1-F1
#
_entry.id   AF-A0A8C9UYB1-F1
#
_cell.length_a   1.000
_cell.length_b   1.000
_cell.length_c   1.000
_cell.angle_alpha   90.00
_cell.angle_beta   90.00
_cell.angle_gamma   90.00
#
_symmetry.space_group_name_H-M   'P 1'
#
loop_
_entity.id
_entity.type
_entity.pdbx_description
1 polymer ?
#
loop_
_entity_poly.entity_id
_entity_poly.type
_entity_poly.pdbx_seq_one_letter_code
_entity_poly.pdbx_strand_id
1 'polypeptide(L)'
;MQPPPRKVKETQEVKVVFSEQVGWLQTRHQLANELLEDIRSFSKQRAAAEKEYGQALQRLALQYQKKDWQRVKGDAFTSGGVFAVWRSLVEATACSAAARLTAAEGYRSLTGEAMKNLRAAKEQRAKRGFEQLQRVQGELVETVRDLNKVKKRYWQLEHITSVAREKAADAQARSRKGDHGLFHFRTGVQKMISKLNARLAECDRRLTEARNEYLLTLAAINAHQRHYQAVDLPAIMENWHTASQCMSVNFSARCHPHCRGRALTPAEPTCHVFYLYLFI
;
A
#
# COMPACT_ATOMS: atom_id res chain seq x y z
N MET A 1 -3.15 -11.24 -44.26
CA MET A 1 -2.16 -11.86 -43.34
C MET A 1 -2.00 -10.94 -42.13
N GLN A 2 -2.62 -11.27 -41.00
CA GLN A 2 -2.32 -10.60 -39.72
C GLN A 2 -0.87 -10.96 -39.35
N PRO A 3 -0.03 -9.99 -38.95
CA PRO A 3 1.29 -10.33 -38.44
C PRO A 3 1.11 -11.22 -37.19
N PRO A 4 1.95 -12.27 -37.02
CA PRO A 4 1.85 -13.14 -35.87
C PRO A 4 1.90 -12.30 -34.58
N PRO A 5 1.05 -12.59 -33.58
CA PRO A 5 0.99 -11.80 -32.36
C PRO A 5 2.40 -11.70 -31.78
N ARG A 6 2.90 -10.46 -31.63
CA ARG A 6 4.23 -10.23 -31.07
C ARG A 6 4.23 -10.86 -29.69
N LYS A 7 5.03 -11.92 -29.51
CA LYS A 7 5.25 -12.52 -28.19
C LYS A 7 5.78 -11.42 -27.29
N VAL A 8 4.92 -10.89 -26.42
CA VAL A 8 5.31 -9.91 -25.42
C VAL A 8 6.33 -10.61 -24.53
N LYS A 9 7.46 -9.96 -24.30
CA LYS A 9 8.50 -10.53 -23.43
C LYS A 9 7.92 -10.64 -22.03
N GLU A 10 8.12 -11.76 -21.35
CA GLU A 10 7.60 -12.04 -20.01
C GLU A 10 8.00 -10.94 -19.00
N THR A 11 9.18 -10.33 -19.19
CA THR A 11 9.64 -9.16 -18.42
C THR A 11 8.72 -7.94 -18.57
N GLN A 12 8.12 -7.73 -19.75
CA GLN A 12 7.23 -6.60 -20.00
C GLN A 12 5.88 -6.79 -19.31
N GLU A 13 5.34 -8.01 -19.30
CA GLU A 13 4.09 -8.33 -18.61
C GLU A 13 4.23 -8.08 -17.10
N VAL A 14 5.33 -8.56 -16.50
CA VAL A 14 5.63 -8.31 -15.08
C VAL A 14 5.75 -6.81 -14.77
N LYS A 15 6.42 -6.04 -15.64
CA LYS A 15 6.54 -4.58 -15.49
C LYS A 15 5.19 -3.86 -15.55
N VAL A 16 4.28 -4.30 -16.42
CA VAL A 16 2.93 -3.74 -16.53
C VAL A 16 2.16 -3.98 -15.23
N VAL A 17 2.13 -5.23 -14.74
CA VAL A 17 1.46 -5.58 -13.47
C VAL A 17 2.00 -4.77 -12.29
N PHE A 18 3.33 -4.60 -12.20
CA PHE A 18 3.93 -3.79 -11.13
C PHE A 18 3.61 -2.30 -11.26
N SER A 19 3.55 -1.78 -12.48
CA SER A 19 3.19 -0.38 -12.74
C SER A 19 1.72 -0.13 -12.37
N GLU A 20 0.81 -1.06 -12.70
CA GLU A 20 -0.59 -1.01 -12.28
C GLU A 20 -0.71 -1.07 -10.75
N GLN A 21 0.00 -1.97 -10.09
CA GLN A 21 0.00 -2.07 -8.62
C GLN A 21 0.47 -0.78 -7.94
N VAL A 22 1.56 -0.17 -8.44
CA VAL A 22 2.04 1.12 -7.94
C VAL A 22 1.00 2.21 -8.20
N GLY A 23 0.40 2.24 -9.39
CA GLY A 23 -0.65 3.20 -9.74
C GLY A 23 -1.86 3.13 -8.81
N TRP A 24 -2.37 1.93 -8.52
CA TRP A 24 -3.46 1.72 -7.56
C TRP A 24 -3.11 2.25 -6.16
N LEU A 25 -1.90 1.97 -5.68
CA LEU A 25 -1.44 2.45 -4.38
C LEU A 25 -1.27 3.97 -4.34
N GLN A 26 -0.81 4.58 -5.42
CA GLN A 26 -0.72 6.04 -5.58
C GLN A 26 -2.10 6.69 -5.53
N THR A 27 -3.07 6.17 -6.30
CA THR A 27 -4.44 6.67 -6.27
C THR A 27 -5.04 6.57 -4.87
N ARG A 28 -4.86 5.43 -4.18
CA ARG A 28 -5.36 5.25 -2.82
C ARG A 28 -4.72 6.22 -1.82
N HIS A 29 -3.40 6.44 -1.91
CA HIS A 29 -2.69 7.43 -1.09
C HIS A 29 -3.20 8.85 -1.34
N GLN A 30 -3.42 9.20 -2.61
CA GLN A 30 -3.93 10.50 -3.03
C GLN A 30 -5.33 10.78 -2.47
N LEU A 31 -6.27 9.84 -2.62
CA LEU A 31 -7.62 9.93 -2.05
C LEU A 31 -7.57 10.11 -0.52
N ALA A 32 -6.69 9.38 0.15
CA ALA A 32 -6.54 9.52 1.60
C ALA A 32 -5.91 10.86 2.00
N ASN A 33 -5.20 11.56 1.11
CA ASN A 33 -4.68 12.91 1.37
C ASN A 33 -5.73 13.98 1.10
N GLU A 34 -6.55 13.81 0.07
CA GLU A 34 -7.72 14.65 -0.22
C GLU A 34 -8.68 14.64 0.96
N LEU A 35 -9.02 13.44 1.48
CA LEU A 35 -9.86 13.32 2.68
C LEU A 35 -9.25 14.03 3.90
N LEU A 36 -7.93 14.02 4.08
CA LEU A 36 -7.29 14.75 5.16
C LEU A 36 -7.41 16.28 4.98
N GLU A 37 -7.54 16.78 3.75
CA GLU A 37 -7.85 18.20 3.47
C GLU A 37 -9.30 18.51 3.76
N ASP A 38 -10.23 17.65 3.39
CA ASP A 38 -11.64 17.81 3.72
C ASP A 38 -11.87 17.81 5.23
N ILE A 39 -11.25 16.88 5.97
CA ILE A 39 -11.31 16.84 7.44
C ILE A 39 -10.77 18.15 8.04
N ARG A 40 -9.68 18.70 7.48
CA ARG A 40 -9.11 19.98 7.95
C ARG A 40 -10.08 21.13 7.70
N SER A 41 -10.63 21.22 6.48
CA SER A 41 -11.57 22.27 6.07
C SER A 41 -12.84 22.21 6.90
N PHE A 42 -13.45 21.03 7.02
CA PHE A 42 -14.63 20.79 7.86
C PHE A 42 -14.37 21.18 9.31
N SER A 43 -13.25 20.74 9.90
CA SER A 43 -12.93 21.06 11.29
C SER A 43 -12.75 22.56 11.52
N LYS A 44 -12.20 23.29 10.54
CA LYS A 44 -12.07 24.76 10.58
C LYS A 44 -13.43 25.44 10.54
N GLN A 45 -14.32 25.00 9.65
CA GLN A 45 -15.69 25.53 9.55
C GLN A 45 -16.49 25.23 10.83
N ARG A 46 -16.37 24.01 11.37
CA ARG A 46 -16.99 23.62 12.64
C ARG A 46 -16.48 24.48 13.80
N ALA A 47 -15.18 24.74 13.88
CA ALA A 47 -14.61 25.62 14.90
C ALA A 47 -15.19 27.04 14.84
N ALA A 48 -15.39 27.58 13.64
CA ALA A 48 -15.98 28.91 13.44
C ALA A 48 -17.45 28.93 13.91
N ALA A 49 -18.27 27.96 13.49
CA ALA A 49 -19.67 27.86 13.88
C ALA A 49 -19.84 27.71 15.41
N GLU A 50 -19.05 26.84 16.05
CA GLU A 50 -19.08 26.66 17.50
C GLU A 50 -18.66 27.95 18.24
N LYS A 51 -17.67 28.68 17.70
CA LYS A 51 -17.23 29.96 18.26
C LYS A 51 -18.33 31.02 18.15
N GLU A 52 -18.95 31.18 16.99
CA GLU A 52 -20.03 32.15 16.78
C GLU A 52 -21.21 31.87 17.70
N TYR A 53 -21.62 30.60 17.82
CA TYR A 53 -22.70 30.19 18.71
C TYR A 53 -22.34 30.41 20.19
N GLY A 54 -21.14 29.99 20.61
CA GLY A 54 -20.63 30.23 21.96
C GLY A 54 -20.60 31.72 22.31
N GLN A 55 -20.13 32.58 21.38
CA GLN A 55 -20.11 34.03 21.57
C GLN A 55 -21.52 34.64 21.62
N ALA A 56 -22.49 34.12 20.86
CA ALA A 56 -23.88 34.55 20.92
C ALA A 56 -24.51 34.22 22.28
N LEU A 57 -24.33 32.98 22.76
CA LEU A 57 -24.79 32.56 24.09
C LEU A 57 -24.12 33.36 25.21
N GLN A 58 -22.82 33.63 25.10
CA GLN A 58 -22.08 34.42 26.07
C GLN A 58 -22.63 35.85 26.16
N ARG A 59 -22.87 36.51 25.02
CA ARG A 59 -23.46 37.85 24.99
C ARG A 59 -24.87 37.86 25.58
N LEU A 60 -25.69 36.86 25.26
CA LEU A 60 -27.03 36.71 25.81
C LEU A 60 -27.01 36.56 27.34
N ALA A 61 -26.17 35.66 27.87
CA ALA A 61 -26.03 35.46 29.30
C ALA A 61 -25.56 36.75 30.01
N LEU A 62 -24.53 37.42 29.47
CA LEU A 62 -24.00 38.66 30.03
C LEU A 62 -25.03 39.81 30.05
N GLN A 63 -25.87 39.92 29.01
CA GLN A 63 -26.93 40.93 28.94
C GLN A 63 -27.91 40.80 30.10
N TYR A 64 -28.27 39.56 30.44
CA TYR A 64 -29.27 39.26 31.48
C TYR A 64 -28.67 39.11 32.88
N GLN A 65 -27.36 38.85 33.02
CA GLN A 65 -26.64 38.95 34.29
C GLN A 65 -26.51 40.39 34.78
N LYS A 66 -26.29 41.35 33.88
CA LYS A 66 -26.19 42.79 34.21
C LYS A 66 -27.52 43.44 34.60
N LYS A 67 -28.65 42.77 34.34
CA LYS A 67 -29.98 43.30 34.64
C LYS A 67 -30.27 43.04 36.12
N ASP A 68 -30.07 44.06 36.95
CA ASP A 68 -30.33 44.00 38.40
C ASP A 68 -31.82 43.80 38.70
N TRP A 69 -32.22 42.55 38.90
CA TRP A 69 -33.54 42.20 39.43
C TRP A 69 -33.60 42.28 40.97
N GLN A 70 -32.50 42.65 41.63
CA GLN A 70 -32.34 42.70 43.09
C GLN A 70 -32.83 43.99 43.76
N ARG A 71 -33.55 44.89 43.07
CA ARG A 71 -34.07 46.12 43.72
C ARG A 71 -35.14 45.88 44.78
N VAL A 72 -35.64 44.66 44.94
CA VAL A 72 -36.55 44.30 46.03
C VAL A 72 -35.73 43.73 47.19
N LYS A 73 -35.31 44.61 48.11
CA LYS A 73 -34.78 44.21 49.43
C LYS A 73 -35.91 43.59 50.24
N GLY A 74 -35.76 42.32 50.62
CA GLY A 74 -36.62 41.64 51.59
C GLY A 74 -36.26 40.17 51.69
N ASP A 75 -36.21 39.64 52.92
CA ASP A 75 -35.72 38.31 53.35
C ASP A 75 -36.42 37.06 52.72
N ALA A 76 -37.11 37.20 51.60
CA ALA A 76 -37.79 36.12 50.90
C ALA A 76 -36.95 35.50 49.75
N PHE A 77 -35.64 35.78 49.68
CA PHE A 77 -34.75 35.21 48.65
C PHE A 77 -34.20 33.83 49.06
N THR A 78 -35.05 33.02 49.70
CA THR A 78 -34.72 31.64 50.04
C THR A 78 -34.85 30.76 48.80
N SER A 79 -33.74 30.08 48.50
CA SER A 79 -33.58 28.89 47.65
C SER A 79 -34.89 28.17 47.28
N GLY A 80 -35.45 28.46 46.10
CA GLY A 80 -36.62 27.76 45.56
C GLY A 80 -37.58 28.61 44.70
N GLY A 81 -37.51 29.94 44.79
CA GLY A 81 -38.41 30.84 44.04
C GLY A 81 -38.04 31.04 42.56
N VAL A 82 -38.95 31.63 41.79
CA VAL A 82 -38.80 31.95 40.34
C VAL A 82 -37.48 32.67 40.01
N PHE A 83 -36.97 33.52 40.91
CA PHE A 83 -35.67 34.19 40.75
C PHE A 83 -34.46 33.26 40.82
N ALA A 84 -34.51 32.20 41.64
CA ALA A 84 -33.46 31.18 41.68
C ALA A 84 -33.44 30.40 40.36
N VAL A 85 -34.62 30.01 39.86
CA VAL A 85 -34.77 29.34 38.55
C VAL A 85 -34.21 30.22 37.42
N TRP A 86 -34.55 31.51 37.41
CA TRP A 86 -34.03 32.47 36.43
C TRP A 86 -32.49 32.57 36.47
N ARG A 87 -31.89 32.70 37.67
CA ARG A 87 -30.43 32.75 37.82
C ARG A 87 -29.77 31.47 37.30
N SER A 88 -30.29 30.31 37.68
CA SER A 88 -29.77 29.01 37.20
C SER A 88 -29.89 28.85 35.69
N LEU A 89 -30.94 29.37 35.06
CA LEU A 89 -31.08 29.35 33.59
C LEU A 89 -30.00 30.22 32.91
N VAL A 90 -29.76 31.43 33.42
CA VAL A 90 -28.74 32.34 32.89
C VAL A 90 -27.33 31.78 33.11
N GLU A 91 -27.06 31.20 34.28
CA GLU A 91 -25.81 30.51 34.58
C GLU A 91 -25.59 29.28 33.68
N ALA A 92 -26.61 28.43 33.49
CA ALA A 92 -26.52 27.29 32.57
C ALA A 92 -26.24 27.71 31.12
N THR A 93 -26.79 28.86 30.70
CA THR A 93 -26.51 29.46 29.39
C THR A 93 -25.04 29.91 29.30
N ALA A 94 -24.50 30.53 30.35
CA ALA A 94 -23.10 30.93 30.42
C ALA A 94 -22.15 29.71 30.41
N CYS A 95 -22.49 28.65 31.15
CA CYS A 95 -21.75 27.38 31.12
C CYS A 95 -21.77 26.75 29.72
N SER A 96 -22.93 26.74 29.05
CA SER A 96 -23.05 26.24 27.67
C SER A 96 -22.20 27.05 26.70
N ALA A 97 -22.19 28.39 26.83
CA ALA A 97 -21.32 29.26 26.04
C ALA A 97 -19.83 28.91 26.22
N ALA A 98 -19.39 28.77 27.47
CA ALA A 98 -18.01 28.40 27.78
C ALA A 98 -17.62 27.03 27.17
N ALA A 99 -18.48 26.02 27.31
CA ALA A 99 -18.25 24.69 26.74
C ALA A 99 -18.10 24.73 25.20
N ARG A 100 -18.92 25.54 24.52
CA ARG A 100 -18.86 25.72 23.06
C ARG A 100 -17.57 26.42 22.61
N LEU A 101 -17.13 27.43 23.34
CA LEU A 101 -15.85 28.11 23.08
C LEU A 101 -14.65 27.19 23.31
N THR A 102 -14.69 26.36 24.35
CA THR A 102 -13.65 25.33 24.57
C THR A 102 -13.63 24.30 23.43
N ALA A 103 -14.78 23.85 22.95
CA ALA A 103 -14.86 22.93 21.80
C ALA A 103 -14.28 23.57 20.53
N ALA A 104 -14.61 24.84 20.25
CA ALA A 104 -14.06 25.59 19.12
C ALA A 104 -12.52 25.64 19.14
N GLU A 105 -11.93 25.86 20.32
CA GLU A 105 -10.47 25.83 20.49
C GLU A 105 -9.88 24.44 20.26
N GLY A 106 -10.57 23.39 20.72
CA GLY A 106 -10.20 22.00 20.46
C GLY A 106 -10.11 21.68 18.97
N TYR A 107 -11.14 22.04 18.19
CA TYR A 107 -11.14 21.88 16.74
C TYR A 107 -10.02 22.68 16.06
N ARG A 108 -9.80 23.93 16.50
CA ARG A 108 -8.72 24.77 15.98
C ARG A 108 -7.33 24.15 16.22
N SER A 109 -7.09 23.65 17.43
CA SER A 109 -5.83 22.99 17.80
C SER A 109 -5.55 21.75 16.94
N LEU A 110 -6.59 20.94 16.67
CA LEU A 110 -6.48 19.79 15.76
C LEU A 110 -6.08 20.22 14.35
N THR A 111 -6.70 21.27 13.80
CA THR A 111 -6.39 21.78 12.45
C THR A 111 -5.03 22.48 12.32
N GLY A 112 -4.36 22.75 13.45
CA GLY A 112 -3.06 23.40 13.49
C GLY A 112 -1.89 22.43 13.28
N GLU A 113 -0.86 22.55 14.13
CA GLU A 113 0.41 21.82 13.97
C GLU A 113 0.23 20.30 14.04
N ALA A 114 -0.78 19.80 14.75
CA ALA A 114 -1.06 18.36 14.87
C ALA A 114 -1.37 17.72 13.51
N MET A 115 -2.30 18.29 12.73
CA MET A 115 -2.64 17.79 11.40
C MET A 115 -1.49 17.96 10.39
N LYS A 116 -0.71 19.05 10.52
CA LYS A 116 0.48 19.26 9.68
C LYS A 116 1.54 18.18 9.90
N ASN A 117 1.88 17.92 11.16
CA ASN A 117 2.86 16.88 11.53
C ASN A 117 2.39 15.49 11.12
N LEU A 118 1.11 15.21 11.28
CA LEU A 118 0.49 13.96 10.85
C LEU A 118 0.64 13.74 9.34
N ARG A 119 0.34 14.76 8.53
CA ARG A 119 0.52 14.68 7.07
C ARG A 119 1.97 14.48 6.68
N ALA A 120 2.88 15.25 7.27
CA ALA A 120 4.32 15.10 7.01
C ALA A 120 4.79 13.67 7.34
N ALA A 121 4.35 13.12 8.48
CA ALA A 121 4.68 11.75 8.87
C ALA A 121 4.05 10.70 7.94
N LYS A 122 2.81 10.90 7.47
CA LYS A 122 2.16 10.02 6.49
C LYS A 122 2.88 10.05 5.15
N GLU A 123 3.24 11.24 4.67
CA GLU A 123 3.97 11.43 3.41
C GLU A 123 5.35 10.78 3.45
N GLN A 124 6.10 10.99 4.54
CA GLN A 124 7.41 10.35 4.70
C GLN A 124 7.32 8.82 4.72
N ARG A 125 6.26 8.25 5.30
CA ARG A 125 6.04 6.79 5.28
C ARG A 125 5.66 6.30 3.89
N ALA A 126 4.76 7.01 3.20
CA ALA A 126 4.38 6.67 1.83
C ALA A 126 5.60 6.68 0.91
N LYS A 127 6.45 7.71 1.01
CA LYS A 127 7.71 7.79 0.26
C LYS A 127 8.60 6.58 0.49
N ARG A 128 8.86 6.21 1.75
CA ARG A 128 9.65 5.01 2.08
C ARG A 128 8.99 3.72 1.59
N GLY A 129 7.67 3.62 1.70
CA GLY A 129 6.89 2.46 1.23
C GLY A 129 6.99 2.28 -0.28
N PHE A 130 6.86 3.37 -1.05
CA PHE A 130 7.05 3.35 -2.50
C PHE A 130 8.48 3.02 -2.91
N GLU A 131 9.49 3.63 -2.26
CA GLU A 131 10.91 3.32 -2.51
C GLU A 131 11.20 1.83 -2.24
N GLN A 132 10.69 1.30 -1.12
CA GLN A 132 10.83 -0.10 -0.76
C GLN A 132 10.14 -1.00 -1.80
N LEU A 133 8.90 -0.70 -2.18
CA LEU A 133 8.13 -1.46 -3.18
C LEU A 133 8.81 -1.49 -4.55
N GLN A 134 9.25 -0.32 -5.04
CA GLN A 134 9.92 -0.22 -6.33
C GLN A 134 11.24 -0.99 -6.36
N ARG A 135 11.99 -1.00 -5.26
CA ARG A 135 13.22 -1.79 -5.16
C ARG A 135 12.95 -3.30 -5.22
N VAL A 136 12.01 -3.84 -4.42
CA VAL A 136 11.70 -5.29 -4.47
C VAL A 136 11.09 -5.72 -5.82
N GLN A 137 10.22 -4.89 -6.40
CA GLN A 137 9.68 -5.12 -7.74
C GLN A 137 10.78 -5.08 -8.81
N GLY A 138 11.73 -4.14 -8.69
CA GLY A 138 12.90 -4.02 -9.56
C GLY A 138 13.80 -5.26 -9.50
N GLU A 139 14.09 -5.75 -8.30
CA GLU A 139 14.86 -6.99 -8.09
C GLU A 139 14.17 -8.19 -8.77
N LEU A 140 12.86 -8.33 -8.62
CA LEU A 140 12.09 -9.40 -9.27
C LEU A 140 12.10 -9.26 -10.81
N VAL A 141 11.93 -8.05 -11.35
CA VAL A 141 12.05 -7.79 -12.81
C VAL A 141 13.44 -8.18 -13.34
N GLU A 142 14.50 -7.90 -12.58
CA GLU A 142 15.87 -8.25 -12.94
C GLU A 142 16.07 -9.77 -12.97
N THR A 143 15.53 -10.51 -12.00
CA THR A 143 15.58 -11.99 -12.04
C THR A 143 14.84 -12.57 -13.25
N VAL A 144 13.68 -12.01 -13.62
CA VAL A 144 12.94 -12.41 -14.84
C VAL A 144 13.76 -12.11 -16.11
N ARG A 145 14.49 -10.99 -16.12
CA ARG A 145 15.40 -10.66 -17.22
C ARG A 145 16.53 -11.67 -17.37
N ASP A 146 17.08 -12.16 -16.26
CA ASP A 146 18.14 -13.18 -16.27
C ASP A 146 17.63 -14.55 -16.72
N LEU A 147 16.42 -14.95 -16.31
CA LEU A 147 15.75 -16.14 -16.87
C LEU A 147 15.63 -16.08 -18.37
N ASN A 148 15.27 -14.92 -18.92
CA ASN A 148 15.16 -14.75 -20.36
C ASN A 148 16.52 -14.94 -21.08
N LYS A 149 17.63 -14.54 -20.45
CA LYS A 149 18.98 -14.82 -20.97
C LYS A 149 19.30 -16.32 -20.95
N VAL A 150 19.06 -16.98 -19.81
CA VAL A 150 19.31 -18.43 -19.64
C VAL A 150 18.42 -19.26 -20.57
N LYS A 151 17.13 -18.94 -20.67
CA LYS A 151 16.17 -19.52 -21.61
C LYS A 151 16.69 -19.42 -23.04
N LYS A 152 17.11 -18.22 -23.48
CA LYS A 152 17.65 -18.02 -24.83
C LYS A 152 18.89 -18.89 -25.09
N ARG A 153 19.81 -18.98 -24.12
CA ARG A 153 21.01 -19.84 -24.22
C ARG A 153 20.65 -21.33 -24.33
N TYR A 154 19.69 -21.79 -23.54
CA TYR A 154 19.16 -23.16 -23.62
C TYR A 154 18.62 -23.48 -25.02
N TRP A 155 17.73 -22.64 -25.57
CA TRP A 155 17.17 -22.83 -26.92
C TRP A 155 18.25 -22.82 -28.02
N GLN A 156 19.28 -21.96 -27.89
CA GLN A 156 20.40 -21.93 -28.83
C GLN A 156 21.20 -23.24 -28.81
N LEU A 157 21.50 -23.77 -27.62
CA LEU A 157 22.24 -25.03 -27.48
C LEU A 157 21.40 -26.23 -27.89
N GLU A 158 20.09 -26.20 -27.67
CA GLU A 158 19.16 -27.22 -28.15
C GLU A 158 19.20 -27.31 -29.68
N HIS A 159 19.12 -26.17 -30.37
CA HIS A 159 19.23 -26.11 -31.82
C HIS A 159 20.58 -26.62 -32.34
N ILE A 160 21.70 -26.17 -31.76
CA ILE A 160 23.05 -26.63 -32.12
C ILE A 160 23.18 -28.15 -31.95
N THR A 161 22.65 -28.69 -30.85
CA THR A 161 22.70 -30.11 -30.54
C THR A 161 21.84 -30.92 -31.51
N SER A 162 20.65 -30.42 -31.89
CA SER A 162 19.81 -31.04 -32.93
C SER A 162 20.56 -31.18 -34.25
N VAL A 163 21.19 -30.10 -34.72
CA VAL A 163 21.98 -30.10 -35.95
C VAL A 163 23.20 -31.06 -35.85
N ALA A 164 23.82 -31.16 -34.67
CA ALA A 164 24.91 -32.10 -34.44
C ALA A 164 24.43 -33.56 -34.48
N ARG A 165 23.24 -33.86 -33.92
CA ARG A 165 22.60 -35.18 -33.97
C ARG A 165 22.28 -35.60 -35.41
N GLU A 166 21.69 -34.70 -36.20
CA GLU A 166 21.39 -34.93 -37.62
C GLU A 166 22.67 -35.26 -38.40
N LYS A 167 23.73 -34.47 -38.24
CA LYS A 167 25.02 -34.71 -38.92
C LYS A 167 25.66 -36.05 -38.53
N ALA A 168 25.60 -36.43 -37.25
CA ALA A 168 26.11 -37.71 -36.79
C ALA A 168 25.30 -38.88 -37.37
N ALA A 169 23.96 -38.77 -37.36
CA ALA A 169 23.06 -39.76 -37.93
C ALA A 169 23.27 -39.93 -39.44
N ASP A 170 23.41 -38.83 -40.18
CA ASP A 170 23.67 -38.83 -41.63
C ASP A 170 25.01 -39.49 -41.96
N ALA A 171 26.07 -39.18 -41.22
CA ALA A 171 27.38 -39.80 -41.41
C ALA A 171 27.33 -41.31 -41.15
N GLN A 172 26.60 -41.73 -40.12
CA GLN A 172 26.42 -43.15 -39.81
C GLN A 172 25.56 -43.87 -40.85
N ALA A 173 24.50 -43.24 -41.37
CA ALA A 173 23.69 -43.76 -42.45
C ALA A 173 24.48 -43.91 -43.77
N ARG A 174 25.33 -42.92 -44.10
CA ARG A 174 26.22 -42.97 -45.27
C ARG A 174 27.25 -44.10 -45.16
N SER A 175 27.81 -44.34 -43.97
CA SER A 175 28.76 -45.44 -43.76
C SER A 175 28.11 -46.81 -43.93
N ARG A 176 26.85 -47.00 -43.51
CA ARG A 176 26.12 -48.27 -43.68
C ARG A 176 25.79 -48.57 -45.16
N LYS A 177 25.64 -47.52 -45.98
CA LYS A 177 25.35 -47.66 -47.43
C LYS A 177 26.61 -47.82 -48.29
N GLY A 178 27.79 -47.48 -47.77
CA GLY A 178 29.07 -47.45 -48.51
C GLY A 178 29.99 -48.65 -48.27
N ASP A 179 29.48 -49.77 -47.81
CA ASP A 179 30.24 -50.92 -47.26
C ASP A 179 31.08 -51.71 -48.29
N HIS A 180 31.13 -51.30 -49.56
CA HIS A 180 31.85 -51.98 -50.65
C HIS A 180 33.18 -51.32 -51.08
N GLY A 181 33.73 -50.39 -50.29
CA GLY A 181 34.95 -49.62 -50.62
C GLY A 181 36.26 -50.12 -49.99
N LEU A 182 37.37 -49.82 -50.67
CA LEU A 182 38.78 -50.13 -50.33
C LEU A 182 39.12 -49.87 -48.84
N PHE A 183 39.88 -50.76 -48.19
CA PHE A 183 40.20 -50.76 -46.75
C PHE A 183 40.68 -49.40 -46.17
N HIS A 184 41.40 -48.59 -46.95
CA HIS A 184 41.84 -47.25 -46.55
C HIS A 184 40.70 -46.22 -46.44
N PHE A 185 39.66 -46.33 -47.27
CA PHE A 185 38.48 -45.46 -47.24
C PHE A 185 37.63 -45.70 -45.98
N ARG A 186 37.52 -46.97 -45.55
CA ARG A 186 36.80 -47.39 -44.34
C ARG A 186 37.38 -46.79 -43.06
N THR A 187 38.71 -46.73 -42.94
CA THR A 187 39.38 -46.15 -41.76
C THR A 187 39.15 -44.64 -41.66
N GLY A 188 39.15 -43.92 -42.80
CA GLY A 188 38.86 -42.48 -42.85
C GLY A 188 37.43 -42.15 -42.44
N VAL A 189 36.45 -42.93 -42.95
CA VAL A 189 35.03 -42.79 -42.59
C VAL A 189 34.81 -43.07 -41.10
N GLN A 190 35.42 -44.11 -40.54
CA GLN A 190 35.32 -44.42 -39.12
C GLN A 190 35.91 -43.31 -38.22
N LYS A 191 37.04 -42.71 -38.62
CA LYS A 191 37.63 -41.55 -37.93
C LYS A 191 36.68 -40.33 -37.98
N MET A 192 36.05 -40.08 -39.11
CA MET A 192 35.09 -38.98 -39.27
C MET A 192 33.84 -39.18 -38.39
N ILE A 193 33.27 -40.39 -38.37
CA ILE A 193 32.14 -40.73 -37.48
C ILE A 193 32.53 -40.55 -36.01
N SER A 194 33.71 -41.04 -35.62
CA SER A 194 34.21 -40.90 -34.25
C SER A 194 34.34 -39.42 -33.85
N LYS A 195 34.81 -38.57 -34.76
CA LYS A 195 34.90 -37.12 -34.54
C LYS A 195 33.53 -36.45 -34.41
N LEU A 196 32.56 -36.85 -35.24
CA LEU A 196 31.18 -36.33 -35.16
C LEU A 196 30.49 -36.77 -33.86
N ASN A 197 30.69 -38.02 -33.44
CA ASN A 197 30.17 -38.54 -32.17
C ASN A 197 30.80 -37.84 -30.95
N ALA A 198 32.11 -37.59 -30.97
CA ALA A 198 32.77 -36.81 -29.91
C ALA A 198 32.21 -35.39 -29.81
N ARG A 199 31.96 -34.74 -30.96
CA ARG A 199 31.33 -33.41 -31.01
C ARG A 199 29.88 -33.45 -30.51
N LEU A 200 29.12 -34.49 -30.86
CA LEU A 200 27.76 -34.68 -30.38
C LEU A 200 27.73 -34.84 -28.86
N ALA A 201 28.58 -35.69 -28.29
CA ALA A 201 28.68 -35.89 -26.85
C ALA A 201 28.97 -34.58 -26.10
N GLU A 202 29.86 -33.74 -26.64
CA GLU A 202 30.15 -32.41 -26.08
C GLU A 202 28.95 -31.45 -26.18
N CYS A 203 28.21 -31.47 -27.31
CA CYS A 203 26.98 -30.70 -27.46
C CYS A 203 25.90 -31.16 -26.45
N ASP A 204 25.70 -32.47 -26.29
CA ASP A 204 24.74 -33.04 -25.34
C ASP A 204 25.08 -32.68 -23.88
N ARG A 205 26.37 -32.71 -23.51
CA ARG A 205 26.85 -32.25 -22.20
C ARG A 205 26.48 -30.79 -21.96
N ARG A 206 26.83 -29.91 -22.91
CA ARG A 206 26.54 -28.46 -22.81
C ARG A 206 25.03 -28.16 -22.80
N LEU A 207 24.24 -28.91 -23.55
CA LEU A 207 22.77 -28.81 -23.53
C LEU A 207 22.21 -29.20 -22.16
N THR A 208 22.74 -30.27 -21.57
CA THR A 208 22.33 -30.72 -20.23
C THR A 208 22.65 -29.65 -19.18
N GLU A 209 23.83 -29.05 -19.23
CA GLU A 209 24.23 -27.94 -18.34
C GLU A 209 23.30 -26.74 -18.47
N ALA A 210 23.01 -26.31 -19.70
CA ALA A 210 22.11 -25.17 -19.94
C ALA A 210 20.66 -25.47 -19.55
N ARG A 211 20.20 -26.71 -19.69
CA ARG A 211 18.88 -27.15 -19.22
C ARG A 211 18.79 -27.08 -17.70
N ASN A 212 19.81 -27.58 -17.01
CA ASN A 212 19.86 -27.54 -15.55
C ASN A 212 19.91 -26.09 -15.04
N GLU A 213 20.72 -25.24 -15.66
CA GLU A 213 20.77 -23.80 -15.36
C GLU A 213 19.38 -23.16 -15.52
N TYR A 214 18.70 -23.42 -16.64
CA TYR A 214 17.34 -22.92 -16.89
C TYR A 214 16.33 -23.37 -15.83
N LEU A 215 16.31 -24.66 -15.47
CA LEU A 215 15.38 -25.20 -14.48
C LEU A 215 15.65 -24.64 -13.08
N LEU A 216 16.91 -24.48 -12.69
CA LEU A 216 17.29 -23.88 -11.41
C LEU A 216 16.90 -22.40 -11.35
N THR A 217 17.16 -21.62 -12.41
CA THR A 217 16.74 -20.21 -12.46
C THR A 217 15.22 -20.08 -12.44
N LEU A 218 14.49 -20.95 -13.13
CA LEU A 218 13.03 -20.97 -13.11
C LEU A 218 12.49 -21.26 -11.70
N ALA A 219 13.07 -22.24 -11.00
CA ALA A 219 12.71 -22.54 -9.62
C ALA A 219 12.99 -21.36 -8.67
N ALA A 220 14.14 -20.69 -8.84
CA ALA A 220 14.52 -19.52 -8.05
C ALA A 220 13.53 -18.35 -8.24
N ILE A 221 13.08 -18.08 -9.47
CA ILE A 221 12.11 -17.00 -9.73
C ILE A 221 10.74 -17.32 -9.18
N ASN A 222 10.29 -18.57 -9.30
CA ASN A 222 9.04 -18.99 -8.68
C ASN A 222 9.08 -18.81 -7.15
N ALA A 223 10.23 -19.11 -6.52
CA ALA A 223 10.43 -18.84 -5.10
C ALA A 223 10.43 -17.34 -4.78
N HIS A 224 11.13 -16.52 -5.58
CA HIS A 224 11.19 -15.07 -5.41
C HIS A 224 9.80 -14.42 -5.58
N GLN A 225 9.01 -14.84 -6.58
CA GLN A 225 7.65 -14.36 -6.78
C GLN A 225 6.74 -14.72 -5.60
N ARG A 226 6.84 -15.94 -5.06
CA ARG A 226 6.07 -16.35 -3.87
C ARG A 226 6.48 -15.54 -2.65
N HIS A 227 7.77 -15.28 -2.47
CA HIS A 227 8.28 -14.46 -1.38
C HIS A 227 7.77 -13.01 -1.48
N TYR A 228 7.81 -12.43 -2.67
CA TYR A 228 7.26 -11.11 -2.95
C TYR A 228 5.79 -11.02 -2.54
N GLN A 229 4.97 -12.00 -2.92
CA GLN A 229 3.54 -12.02 -2.64
C GLN A 229 3.21 -12.29 -1.17
N ALA A 230 3.93 -13.20 -0.51
CA ALA A 230 3.60 -13.67 0.83
C ALA A 230 4.31 -12.88 1.95
N VAL A 231 5.42 -12.21 1.65
CA VAL A 231 6.29 -11.57 2.65
C VAL A 231 6.51 -10.10 2.34
N ASP A 232 7.16 -9.77 1.22
CA ASP A 232 7.59 -8.38 0.95
C ASP A 232 6.40 -7.44 0.84
N LEU A 233 5.42 -7.78 -0.01
CA LEU A 233 4.26 -6.92 -0.25
C LEU A 233 3.43 -6.73 1.03
N PRO A 234 3.02 -7.76 1.79
CA PRO A 234 2.33 -7.58 3.07
C PRO A 234 3.13 -6.72 4.07
N ALA A 235 4.43 -6.96 4.22
CA ALA A 235 5.26 -6.21 5.17
C ALA A 235 5.38 -4.72 4.78
N ILE A 236 5.48 -4.42 3.48
CA ILE A 236 5.46 -3.03 2.98
C ILE A 236 4.11 -2.37 3.27
N MET A 237 3.01 -3.10 3.04
CA MET A 237 1.66 -2.59 3.27
C MET A 237 1.38 -2.34 4.75
N GLU A 238 1.80 -3.23 5.64
CA GLU A 238 1.63 -3.07 7.09
C GLU A 238 2.35 -1.82 7.64
N ASN A 239 3.61 -1.62 7.22
CA ASN A 239 4.39 -0.42 7.56
C ASN A 239 3.76 0.88 7.04
N TRP A 240 2.93 0.78 6.00
CA TRP A 240 2.16 1.91 5.47
C TRP A 240 0.92 2.24 6.33
N HIS A 241 0.29 1.23 6.96
CA HIS A 241 -0.99 1.35 7.65
C HIS A 241 -0.93 1.64 9.17
N THR A 242 0.16 1.28 9.85
CA THR A 242 0.28 1.31 11.33
C THR A 242 0.10 2.68 12.00
N ALA A 243 0.07 3.80 11.27
CA ALA A 243 -0.19 5.13 11.84
C ALA A 243 -1.69 5.49 11.99
N SER A 244 -2.60 4.80 11.31
CA SER A 244 -4.03 5.16 11.33
C SER A 244 -4.70 4.90 12.68
N GLN A 245 -4.22 3.91 13.44
CA GLN A 245 -4.76 3.59 14.76
C GLN A 245 -4.48 4.70 15.79
N CYS A 246 -3.33 5.37 15.69
CA CYS A 246 -2.94 6.47 16.60
C CYS A 246 -3.79 7.76 16.39
N MET A 247 -4.44 7.89 15.23
CA MET A 247 -5.33 9.02 14.91
C MET A 247 -6.68 8.94 15.64
N SER A 248 -7.28 7.75 15.72
CA SER A 248 -8.60 7.54 16.33
C SER A 248 -8.62 7.92 17.82
N VAL A 249 -7.56 7.52 18.54
CA VAL A 249 -7.41 7.75 19.99
C VAL A 249 -7.24 9.23 20.32
N ASN A 250 -6.45 9.96 19.52
CA ASN A 250 -6.17 11.38 19.76
C ASN A 250 -7.33 12.32 19.35
N PHE A 251 -8.06 11.98 18.28
CA PHE A 251 -9.21 12.77 17.83
C PHE A 251 -10.39 12.64 18.81
N SER A 252 -10.67 11.41 19.27
CA SER A 252 -11.73 11.16 20.27
C SER A 252 -11.42 11.84 21.61
N ALA A 253 -10.17 11.75 22.08
CA ALA A 253 -9.77 12.31 23.38
C ALA A 253 -9.79 13.85 23.46
N ARG A 254 -9.60 14.56 22.34
CA ARG A 254 -9.60 16.04 22.29
C ARG A 254 -10.98 16.65 22.02
N CYS A 255 -11.84 15.96 21.28
CA CYS A 255 -13.18 16.46 20.96
C CYS A 255 -14.19 16.26 22.10
N HIS A 256 -13.98 15.30 23.01
CA HIS A 256 -14.89 15.03 24.15
C HIS A 256 -14.19 14.96 25.52
N PRO A 257 -13.74 16.09 26.09
CA PRO A 257 -13.16 16.12 27.44
C PRO A 257 -14.15 15.70 28.54
N HIS A 258 -15.45 15.92 28.32
CA HIS A 258 -16.52 15.71 29.31
C HIS A 258 -16.94 14.23 29.46
N CYS A 259 -16.41 13.32 28.64
CA CYS A 259 -16.65 11.88 28.74
C CYS A 259 -15.62 11.15 29.63
N ARG A 260 -14.67 11.85 30.25
CA ARG A 260 -13.57 11.27 31.07
C ARG A 260 -13.99 10.60 32.39
N GLY A 261 -15.27 10.28 32.60
CA GLY A 261 -15.73 9.69 33.87
C GLY A 261 -17.10 9.02 33.88
N ARG A 262 -17.77 8.84 32.73
CA ARG A 262 -18.99 8.01 32.66
C ARG A 262 -18.63 6.67 32.04
N ALA A 263 -18.81 5.60 32.82
CA ALA A 263 -18.84 4.26 32.27
C ALA A 263 -19.80 4.24 31.07
N LEU A 264 -19.31 3.72 29.94
CA LEU A 264 -20.07 3.56 28.70
C LEU A 264 -21.26 2.63 28.95
N THR A 265 -22.41 3.19 29.33
CA THR A 265 -23.69 2.48 29.25
C THR A 265 -24.33 2.71 27.87
N PRO A 266 -25.00 1.72 27.27
CA PRO A 266 -25.32 1.71 25.83
C PRO A 266 -26.47 2.65 25.38
N ALA A 267 -26.85 3.63 26.20
CA ALA A 267 -28.17 4.28 26.10
C ALA A 267 -28.15 5.79 25.78
N GLU A 268 -27.03 6.38 25.32
CA GLU A 268 -27.04 7.76 24.78
C GLU A 268 -26.75 7.78 23.26
N PRO A 269 -27.68 8.27 22.42
CA PRO A 269 -27.55 8.21 20.96
C PRO A 269 -26.65 9.30 20.35
N THR A 270 -25.96 10.13 21.14
CA THR A 270 -25.21 11.30 20.63
C THR A 270 -23.72 11.07 20.41
N CYS A 271 -23.14 9.97 20.91
CA CYS A 271 -21.68 9.74 20.87
C CYS A 271 -21.18 8.65 19.90
N HIS A 272 -22.06 8.00 19.13
CA HIS A 272 -21.71 6.80 18.34
C HIS A 272 -21.34 7.02 16.87
N VAL A 273 -21.04 8.24 16.42
CA VAL A 273 -20.93 8.52 14.97
C VAL A 273 -19.56 8.19 14.35
N PHE A 274 -18.49 7.89 15.10
CA PHE A 274 -17.13 7.84 14.51
C PHE A 274 -16.40 6.50 14.51
N TYR A 275 -17.02 5.41 14.98
CA TYR A 275 -16.27 4.16 15.21
C TYR A 275 -16.28 3.12 14.07
N LEU A 276 -16.92 3.37 12.91
CA LEU A 276 -17.27 2.24 12.02
C LEU A 276 -16.83 2.28 10.55
N TYR A 277 -16.04 3.23 10.07
CA TYR A 277 -15.68 3.25 8.62
C TYR A 277 -14.21 3.54 8.32
N LEU A 278 -13.29 2.74 8.89
CA LEU A 278 -11.88 2.77 8.48
C LEU A 278 -11.21 1.39 8.45
N PHE A 279 -12.00 0.35 8.20
CA PHE A 279 -11.52 -0.98 7.84
C PHE A 279 -12.31 -1.45 6.62
N ILE A 280 -11.72 -1.24 5.43
CA ILE A 280 -11.74 -2.04 4.19
C ILE A 280 -10.81 -1.34 3.20
#